data_AF-A0A1T1GPZ6-F1
#
_entry.id   AF-A0A1T1GPZ6-F1
#
_cell.length_a   1.000
_cell.length_b   1.000
_cell.length_c   1.000
_cell.angle_alpha   90.00
_cell.angle_beta   90.00
_cell.angle_gamma   90.00
#
_symmetry.space_group_name_H-M   'P 1'
#
loop_
_entity.id
_entity.type
_entity.pdbx_description
1 polymer ?
#
loop_
_entity_poly.entity_id
_entity_poly.type
_entity_poly.pdbx_seq_one_letter_code
_entity_poly.pdbx_strand_id
1 'polypeptide(L)'
;MKTEPWIEDNDPLKPYYGKLSNKQYTDISNIFTLWINHKNYIDPSIISKNKKLNLLDFSNRYKEKCNQALYELLCESLKQTDGYLYWLPMNNVKSENIFAAYSPAMIAKTPIEAKYLDYASRSFLQMQNGGYAIVESNLNFIALVIDGYYMQVALHSNFMNEKFQEYLDSWNEIEKNLDEITVQCLSHAHSIQ
;
A
#
# COMPACT_ATOMS: atom_id res chain seq x y z
N MET A 1 -24.54 -6.68 -9.60
CA MET A 1 -23.74 -6.22 -8.45
C MET A 1 -23.41 -7.43 -7.59
N LYS A 2 -22.17 -7.55 -7.12
CA LYS A 2 -21.77 -8.64 -6.22
C LYS A 2 -22.30 -8.34 -4.81
N THR A 3 -22.72 -9.37 -4.10
CA THR A 3 -23.19 -9.27 -2.70
C THR A 3 -22.09 -9.60 -1.70
N GLU A 4 -21.00 -10.22 -2.14
CA GLU A 4 -19.89 -10.67 -1.30
C GLU A 4 -18.54 -10.29 -1.94
N PRO A 5 -17.59 -9.76 -1.14
CA PRO A 5 -16.26 -9.36 -1.62
C PRO A 5 -15.14 -10.40 -1.42
N TRP A 6 -15.36 -11.44 -0.61
CA TRP A 6 -14.41 -12.55 -0.41
C TRP A 6 -14.54 -13.62 -1.49
N ILE A 7 -13.50 -14.43 -1.68
CA ILE A 7 -13.47 -15.43 -2.76
C ILE A 7 -13.99 -16.79 -2.29
N GLU A 8 -13.67 -17.17 -1.05
CA GLU A 8 -14.05 -18.45 -0.44
C GLU A 8 -14.53 -18.26 1.00
N ASP A 9 -15.21 -19.27 1.56
CA ASP A 9 -15.67 -19.23 2.95
C ASP A 9 -14.55 -19.16 3.98
N ASN A 10 -13.36 -19.65 3.62
CA ASN A 10 -12.16 -19.68 4.44
C ASN A 10 -11.28 -18.41 4.29
N ASP A 11 -11.73 -17.42 3.51
CA ASP A 11 -10.98 -16.19 3.24
C ASP A 11 -10.64 -15.48 4.57
N PRO A 12 -9.35 -15.30 4.91
CA PRO A 12 -8.96 -14.77 6.21
C PRO A 12 -9.34 -13.30 6.41
N LEU A 13 -9.62 -12.55 5.34
CA LEU A 13 -10.12 -11.18 5.41
C LEU A 13 -11.65 -11.10 5.55
N LYS A 14 -12.40 -12.18 5.32
CA LYS A 14 -13.88 -12.22 5.39
C LYS A 14 -14.46 -11.54 6.64
N PRO A 15 -13.95 -11.76 7.87
CA PRO A 15 -14.50 -11.12 9.08
C PRO A 15 -14.29 -9.60 9.14
N TYR A 16 -13.39 -9.07 8.32
CA TYR A 16 -12.95 -7.67 8.36
C TYR A 16 -13.59 -6.82 7.26
N TYR A 17 -14.38 -7.42 6.37
CA TYR A 17 -15.12 -6.67 5.36
C TYR A 17 -16.26 -5.87 5.98
N GLY A 18 -16.19 -4.55 5.83
CA GLY A 18 -17.16 -3.62 6.35
C GLY A 18 -17.75 -2.73 5.25
N LYS A 19 -19.00 -2.31 5.44
CA LYS A 19 -19.65 -1.30 4.60
C LYS A 19 -18.87 0.03 4.65
N LEU A 20 -18.76 0.69 3.52
CA LEU A 20 -18.19 2.03 3.41
C LEU A 20 -19.28 3.08 3.66
N SER A 21 -18.99 4.05 4.53
CA SER A 21 -19.76 5.30 4.54
C SER A 21 -19.45 6.13 3.30
N ASN A 22 -20.31 7.09 2.95
CA ASN A 22 -20.10 7.96 1.79
C ASN A 22 -18.74 8.68 1.85
N LYS A 23 -18.35 9.19 3.03
CA LYS A 23 -17.05 9.83 3.23
C LYS A 23 -15.89 8.86 2.95
N GLN A 24 -15.93 7.66 3.55
CA GLN A 24 -14.88 6.66 3.34
C GLN A 24 -14.79 6.26 1.86
N TYR A 25 -15.94 6.07 1.20
CA TYR A 25 -15.98 5.78 -0.23
C TYR A 25 -15.34 6.89 -1.06
N THR A 26 -15.68 8.15 -0.80
CA THR A 26 -15.08 9.31 -1.50
C THR A 26 -13.58 9.40 -1.26
N ASP A 27 -13.13 9.31 -0.01
CA ASP A 27 -11.72 9.45 0.35
C ASP A 27 -10.87 8.34 -0.29
N ILE A 28 -11.34 7.08 -0.23
CA ILE A 28 -10.66 5.94 -0.85
C ILE A 28 -10.73 6.03 -2.39
N SER A 29 -11.87 6.45 -2.96
CA SER A 29 -12.00 6.63 -4.41
C SER A 29 -11.04 7.68 -4.93
N ASN A 30 -10.86 8.79 -4.23
CA ASN A 30 -9.92 9.83 -4.65
C ASN A 30 -8.48 9.30 -4.66
N ILE A 31 -8.08 8.55 -3.63
CA ILE A 31 -6.76 7.92 -3.56
C ILE A 31 -6.59 6.90 -4.68
N PHE A 32 -7.61 6.06 -4.89
CA PHE A 32 -7.62 5.07 -5.95
C PHE A 32 -7.57 5.74 -7.32
N THR A 33 -8.30 6.83 -7.56
CA THR A 33 -8.27 7.60 -8.83
C THR A 33 -6.90 8.24 -9.08
N LEU A 34 -6.25 8.75 -8.03
CA LEU A 34 -4.87 9.26 -8.13
C LEU A 34 -3.87 8.14 -8.46
N TRP A 35 -4.17 6.88 -8.13
CA TRP A 35 -3.37 5.70 -8.50
C TRP A 35 -3.77 5.05 -9.84
N ILE A 36 -5.05 5.14 -10.23
CA ILE A 36 -5.68 4.48 -11.39
C ILE A 36 -5.01 4.83 -12.73
N ASN A 37 -4.12 5.83 -12.79
CA ASN A 37 -3.38 6.13 -14.01
C ASN A 37 -2.30 5.09 -14.40
N HIS A 38 -2.52 3.81 -14.08
CA HIS A 38 -1.81 2.65 -14.63
C HIS A 38 -0.34 2.55 -14.22
N LYS A 39 -0.02 2.91 -12.98
CA LYS A 39 1.36 2.95 -12.53
C LYS A 39 1.56 2.02 -11.35
N ASN A 40 2.60 1.18 -11.43
CA ASN A 40 3.06 0.32 -10.33
C ASN A 40 3.82 1.12 -9.26
N TYR A 41 3.40 2.36 -9.01
CA TYR A 41 4.05 3.27 -8.08
C TYR A 41 3.05 4.29 -7.51
N ILE A 42 3.38 4.85 -6.35
CA ILE A 42 2.59 5.90 -5.70
C ILE A 42 2.83 7.26 -6.41
N ASP A 43 1.75 7.87 -6.93
CA ASP A 43 1.82 9.16 -7.62
C ASP A 43 2.49 10.26 -6.74
N PRO A 44 3.56 10.92 -7.22
CA PRO A 44 4.26 11.98 -6.47
C PRO A 44 3.38 13.13 -5.99
N SER A 45 2.25 13.41 -6.66
CA SER A 45 1.31 14.45 -6.23
C SER A 45 0.63 14.14 -4.90
N ILE A 46 0.44 12.86 -4.55
CA ILE A 46 -0.03 12.45 -3.22
C ILE A 46 1.03 12.75 -2.18
N ILE A 47 2.30 12.58 -2.55
CA ILE A 47 3.44 12.74 -1.66
C ILE A 47 3.66 14.22 -1.34
N SER A 48 3.75 15.06 -2.37
CA SER A 48 3.98 16.50 -2.25
C SER A 48 2.85 17.23 -1.53
N LYS A 49 1.58 16.97 -1.89
CA LYS A 49 0.42 17.65 -1.29
C LYS A 49 0.24 17.35 0.19
N ASN A 50 0.72 16.21 0.68
CA ASN A 50 0.47 15.74 2.04
C ASN A 50 1.74 15.70 2.91
N LYS A 51 2.83 16.37 2.49
CA LYS A 51 4.11 16.39 3.23
C LYS A 51 4.59 14.97 3.59
N LYS A 52 4.43 14.04 2.65
CA LYS A 52 4.89 12.66 2.80
C LYS A 52 6.30 12.50 2.24
N LEU A 53 6.95 11.42 2.63
CA LEU A 53 8.22 10.96 2.08
C LEU A 53 8.03 9.57 1.48
N ASN A 54 8.77 9.29 0.42
CA ASN A 54 8.71 8.02 -0.31
C ASN A 54 9.78 7.07 0.23
N LEU A 55 9.36 6.08 0.99
CA LEU A 55 10.21 5.02 1.54
C LEU A 55 10.13 3.78 0.64
N LEU A 56 11.23 3.05 0.55
CA LEU A 56 11.30 1.86 -0.27
C LEU A 56 11.97 0.71 0.50
N ASP A 57 11.26 -0.41 0.62
CA ASP A 57 11.80 -1.67 1.13
C ASP A 57 12.34 -2.48 -0.06
N PHE A 58 13.64 -2.32 -0.33
CA PHE A 58 14.34 -2.97 -1.45
C PHE A 58 15.61 -3.72 -1.02
N SER A 59 16.21 -3.34 0.11
CA SER A 59 17.55 -3.75 0.52
C SER A 59 17.63 -5.08 1.29
N ASN A 60 16.49 -5.68 1.67
CA ASN A 60 16.49 -6.90 2.49
C ASN A 60 16.68 -8.21 1.69
N ARG A 61 17.60 -8.21 0.72
CA ARG A 61 18.05 -9.46 0.08
C ARG A 61 18.83 -10.24 1.15
N TYR A 62 18.38 -11.45 1.48
CA TYR A 62 19.08 -12.50 2.26
C TYR A 62 18.88 -12.62 3.78
N LYS A 63 17.91 -11.95 4.42
CA LYS A 63 17.41 -12.45 5.72
C LYS A 63 16.24 -13.40 5.47
N GLU A 64 16.38 -14.65 5.92
CA GLU A 64 15.47 -15.79 5.67
C GLU A 64 14.00 -15.59 6.06
N LYS A 65 13.65 -14.46 6.68
CA LYS A 65 12.27 -14.03 6.86
C LYS A 65 11.95 -13.01 5.78
N CYS A 66 11.13 -13.41 4.80
CA CYS A 66 10.32 -12.51 3.99
C CYS A 66 9.33 -11.76 4.91
N ASN A 67 9.85 -10.88 5.77
CA ASN A 67 9.09 -10.04 6.66
C ASN A 67 9.33 -8.61 6.20
N GLN A 68 8.26 -7.96 5.75
CA GLN A 68 8.24 -6.53 5.43
C GLN A 68 8.53 -5.74 6.72
N ALA A 69 9.81 -5.61 7.06
CA ALA A 69 10.28 -4.91 8.26
C ALA A 69 9.78 -3.46 8.27
N LEU A 70 9.68 -2.84 7.08
CA LEU A 70 9.04 -1.55 6.90
C LEU A 70 7.58 -1.54 7.38
N TYR A 71 6.80 -2.58 7.05
CA TYR A 71 5.41 -2.67 7.49
C TYR A 71 5.27 -2.90 9.00
N GLU A 72 6.13 -3.73 9.59
CA GLU A 72 6.18 -3.91 11.05
C GLU A 72 6.49 -2.57 11.75
N LEU A 73 7.49 -1.84 11.24
CA LEU A 73 7.88 -0.53 11.76
C LEU A 73 6.77 0.53 11.61
N LEU A 74 6.04 0.51 10.49
CA LEU A 74 4.84 1.33 10.30
C LEU A 74 3.78 1.00 11.35
N CYS A 75 3.50 -0.28 11.57
CA CYS A 75 2.51 -0.69 12.56
C CYS A 75 2.88 -0.24 13.97
N GLU A 76 4.15 -0.36 14.36
CA GLU A 76 4.63 0.13 15.65
C GLU A 76 4.48 1.64 15.79
N SER A 77 4.87 2.39 14.75
CA SER A 77 4.87 3.86 14.76
C SER A 77 3.46 4.45 14.78
N LEU A 78 2.46 3.72 14.26
CA LEU A 78 1.07 4.16 14.20
C LEU A 78 0.14 3.46 15.19
N LYS A 79 0.65 2.57 16.04
CA LYS A 79 -0.17 1.75 16.98
C LYS A 79 -1.04 2.56 17.93
N GLN A 80 -0.65 3.79 18.24
CA GLN A 80 -1.37 4.69 19.15
C GLN A 80 -2.45 5.54 18.45
N THR A 81 -2.54 5.45 17.12
CA THR A 81 -3.60 6.13 16.37
C THR A 81 -4.91 5.35 16.51
N ASP A 82 -6.04 6.05 16.45
CA ASP A 82 -7.38 5.45 16.36
C ASP A 82 -7.71 4.92 14.96
N GLY A 83 -6.68 4.81 14.10
CA GLY A 83 -6.80 4.45 12.71
C GLY A 83 -6.92 2.95 12.46
N TYR A 84 -7.25 2.64 11.22
CA TYR A 84 -7.34 1.28 10.69
C TYR A 84 -6.83 1.25 9.25
N LEU A 85 -6.59 0.05 8.75
CA LEU A 85 -6.04 -0.18 7.42
C LEU A 85 -7.13 -0.64 6.46
N TYR A 86 -7.21 0.03 5.32
CA TYR A 86 -7.95 -0.43 4.15
C TYR A 86 -7.04 -1.26 3.25
N TRP A 87 -7.53 -2.42 2.85
CA TRP A 87 -6.80 -3.33 1.97
C TRP A 87 -7.43 -3.34 0.58
N LEU A 88 -6.63 -3.00 -0.43
CA LEU A 88 -7.08 -2.90 -1.82
C LEU A 88 -6.28 -3.83 -2.70
N PRO A 89 -6.88 -4.86 -3.31
CA PRO A 89 -6.16 -5.63 -4.32
C PRO A 89 -5.90 -4.78 -5.57
N MET A 90 -4.73 -4.97 -6.17
CA MET A 90 -4.39 -4.38 -7.47
C MET A 90 -4.74 -5.36 -8.59
N ASN A 91 -5.24 -4.83 -9.71
CA ASN A 91 -5.48 -5.61 -10.91
C ASN A 91 -4.94 -4.85 -12.13
N ASN A 92 -4.22 -5.56 -13.00
CA ASN A 92 -3.63 -4.99 -14.23
C ASN A 92 -4.67 -4.81 -15.36
N VAL A 93 -5.89 -5.35 -15.21
CA VAL A 93 -6.98 -5.15 -16.18
C VAL A 93 -7.68 -3.83 -15.90
N LYS A 94 -7.94 -3.04 -16.97
CA LYS A 94 -8.58 -1.70 -16.94
C LYS A 94 -9.56 -1.55 -15.78
N SER A 95 -9.18 -0.65 -14.89
CA SER A 95 -9.66 -0.42 -13.54
C SER A 95 -11.08 0.12 -13.49
N GLU A 96 -12.06 -0.77 -13.38
CA GLU A 96 -13.29 -0.38 -12.72
C GLU A 96 -13.02 -0.29 -11.21
N ASN A 97 -13.67 0.66 -10.55
CA ASN A 97 -13.59 0.80 -9.10
C ASN A 97 -14.05 -0.54 -8.46
N ILE A 98 -13.08 -1.32 -7.97
CA ILE A 98 -13.31 -2.69 -7.50
C ILE A 98 -14.35 -2.74 -6.37
N PHE A 99 -14.44 -1.71 -5.55
CA PHE A 99 -15.39 -1.64 -4.45
C PHE A 99 -16.77 -1.11 -4.88
N ALA A 100 -16.86 -0.43 -6.02
CA ALA A 100 -18.14 -0.08 -6.66
C ALA A 100 -18.82 -1.29 -7.31
N ALA A 101 -18.12 -2.43 -7.46
CA ALA A 101 -18.73 -3.69 -7.90
C ALA A 101 -19.73 -4.27 -6.87
N TYR A 102 -19.68 -3.79 -5.62
CA TYR A 102 -20.51 -4.25 -4.50
C TYR A 102 -21.58 -3.23 -4.13
N SER A 103 -22.76 -3.71 -3.73
CA SER A 103 -23.84 -2.85 -3.22
C SER A 103 -24.40 -3.40 -1.91
N PRO A 104 -24.19 -2.71 -0.77
CA PRO A 104 -23.41 -1.47 -0.62
C PRO A 104 -21.91 -1.68 -0.86
N ALA A 105 -21.16 -0.60 -1.14
CA ALA A 105 -19.71 -0.67 -1.32
C ALA A 105 -19.03 -1.16 -0.04
N MET A 106 -18.09 -2.11 -0.18
CA MET A 106 -17.42 -2.78 0.93
C MET A 106 -15.91 -2.91 0.70
N ILE A 107 -15.16 -2.93 1.80
CA ILE A 107 -13.71 -3.14 1.81
C ILE A 107 -13.29 -3.80 3.12
N ALA A 108 -12.18 -4.54 3.12
CA ALA A 108 -11.57 -5.06 4.35
C ALA A 108 -10.95 -3.92 5.16
N LYS A 109 -11.31 -3.85 6.45
CA LYS A 109 -10.84 -2.87 7.43
C LYS A 109 -10.24 -3.61 8.62
N THR A 110 -8.95 -3.45 8.86
CA THR A 110 -8.27 -4.12 9.98
C THR A 110 -7.66 -3.11 10.93
N PRO A 111 -7.48 -3.44 12.22
CA PRO A 111 -6.55 -2.72 13.08
C PRO A 111 -5.15 -2.61 12.46
N ILE A 112 -4.38 -1.64 12.93
CA ILE A 112 -2.97 -1.45 12.53
C ILE A 112 -2.12 -2.48 13.28
N GLU A 113 -1.99 -3.67 12.71
CA GLU A 113 -1.18 -4.77 13.26
C GLU A 113 -0.51 -5.58 12.15
N ALA A 114 0.74 -5.99 12.39
CA ALA A 114 1.56 -6.71 11.43
C ALA A 114 0.92 -8.01 10.91
N LYS A 115 0.14 -8.72 11.74
CA LYS A 115 -0.49 -10.01 11.40
C LYS A 115 -1.43 -9.93 10.19
N TYR A 116 -2.02 -8.76 9.92
CA TYR A 116 -2.99 -8.60 8.85
C TYR A 116 -2.38 -8.62 7.45
N LEU A 117 -1.07 -8.44 7.35
CA LEU A 117 -0.34 -8.60 6.09
C LEU A 117 -0.38 -10.04 5.57
N ASP A 118 -0.24 -11.04 6.47
CA ASP A 118 -0.39 -12.45 6.11
C ASP A 118 -1.80 -12.75 5.59
N TYR A 119 -2.81 -12.19 6.27
CA TYR A 119 -4.21 -12.41 5.90
C TYR A 119 -4.49 -11.80 4.52
N ALA A 120 -4.09 -10.55 4.31
CA ALA A 120 -4.25 -9.87 3.03
C ALA A 120 -3.51 -10.58 1.90
N SER A 121 -2.27 -11.01 2.14
CA SER A 121 -1.51 -11.79 1.17
C SER A 121 -2.28 -13.05 0.78
N ARG A 122 -2.76 -13.82 1.75
CA ARG A 122 -3.51 -15.07 1.50
C ARG A 122 -4.86 -14.85 0.81
N SER A 123 -5.59 -13.79 1.15
CA SER A 123 -6.85 -13.44 0.48
C SER A 123 -6.63 -13.00 -0.96
N PHE A 124 -5.55 -12.25 -1.23
CA PHE A 124 -5.30 -11.66 -2.56
C PHE A 124 -4.41 -12.52 -3.47
N LEU A 125 -3.77 -13.58 -2.95
CA LEU A 125 -2.98 -14.55 -3.74
C LEU A 125 -3.76 -15.19 -4.91
N GLN A 126 -5.10 -15.19 -4.84
CA GLN A 126 -5.95 -15.68 -5.93
C GLN A 126 -6.15 -14.64 -7.07
N MET A 127 -5.69 -13.41 -6.90
CA MET A 127 -5.80 -12.34 -7.91
C MET A 127 -4.54 -12.30 -8.78
N GLN A 128 -4.73 -12.40 -10.10
CA GLN A 128 -3.71 -12.76 -11.12
C GLN A 128 -2.43 -11.90 -11.19
N ASN A 129 -2.28 -10.84 -10.40
CA ASN A 129 -1.14 -9.92 -10.50
C ASN A 129 -0.48 -9.58 -9.14
N GLY A 130 -0.79 -10.30 -8.06
CA GLY A 130 0.03 -10.39 -6.83
C GLY A 130 0.20 -9.13 -5.98
N GLY A 131 -0.25 -7.96 -6.44
CA GLY A 131 -0.09 -6.69 -5.74
C GLY A 131 -1.32 -6.27 -4.95
N TYR A 132 -1.08 -5.54 -3.86
CA TYR A 132 -2.14 -4.88 -3.10
C TYR A 132 -1.61 -3.61 -2.47
N ALA A 133 -2.53 -2.71 -2.15
CA ALA A 133 -2.24 -1.47 -1.51
C ALA A 133 -2.90 -1.39 -0.14
N ILE A 134 -2.26 -0.61 0.72
CA ILE A 134 -2.66 -0.37 2.10
C ILE A 134 -2.87 1.12 2.26
N VAL A 135 -4.06 1.51 2.69
CA VAL A 135 -4.36 2.91 3.00
C VAL A 135 -4.70 2.99 4.47
N GLU A 136 -3.93 3.77 5.24
CA GLU A 136 -4.28 4.08 6.62
C GLU A 136 -5.40 5.12 6.63
N SER A 137 -6.39 4.93 7.50
CA SER A 137 -7.63 5.71 7.54
C SER A 137 -7.49 7.22 7.74
N ASN A 138 -6.48 7.65 8.51
CA ASN A 138 -6.13 9.04 8.73
C ASN A 138 -5.14 9.57 7.68
N LEU A 139 -4.84 8.76 6.65
CA LEU A 139 -3.93 9.05 5.55
C LEU A 139 -2.49 9.34 5.99
N ASN A 140 -2.08 8.83 7.15
CA ASN A 140 -0.73 9.00 7.65
C ASN A 140 0.28 8.23 6.80
N PHE A 141 -0.11 7.07 6.27
CA PHE A 141 0.67 6.41 5.23
C PHE A 141 -0.21 5.75 4.17
N ILE A 142 0.43 5.54 3.02
CA ILE A 142 -0.05 4.72 1.93
C ILE A 142 1.07 3.75 1.60
N ALA A 143 0.75 2.47 1.41
CA ALA A 143 1.73 1.49 0.96
C ALA A 143 1.26 0.76 -0.29
N LEU A 144 2.23 0.36 -1.10
CA LEU A 144 2.08 -0.50 -2.25
C LEU A 144 2.95 -1.73 -2.03
N VAL A 145 2.35 -2.91 -2.11
CA VAL A 145 3.07 -4.19 -2.08
C VAL A 145 2.94 -4.84 -3.45
N ILE A 146 4.06 -5.21 -4.07
CA ILE A 146 4.11 -5.87 -5.38
C ILE A 146 4.79 -7.23 -5.24
N ASP A 147 4.15 -8.26 -5.78
CA ASP A 147 4.59 -9.65 -5.79
C ASP A 147 4.94 -10.22 -4.41
N GLY A 148 4.49 -9.57 -3.33
CA GLY A 148 4.82 -9.93 -1.94
C GLY A 148 6.24 -9.58 -1.50
N TYR A 149 7.10 -9.08 -2.40
CA TYR A 149 8.53 -8.85 -2.14
C TYR A 149 8.90 -7.38 -2.02
N TYR A 150 8.22 -6.50 -2.76
CA TYR A 150 8.57 -5.08 -2.83
C TYR A 150 7.52 -4.24 -2.14
N MET A 151 7.95 -3.33 -1.27
CA MET A 151 7.06 -2.38 -0.61
C MET A 151 7.51 -0.94 -0.86
N GLN A 152 6.62 -0.13 -1.46
CA GLN A 152 6.77 1.32 -1.54
C GLN A 152 5.82 1.97 -0.54
N VAL A 153 6.27 2.98 0.21
CA VAL A 153 5.45 3.68 1.20
C VAL A 153 5.54 5.18 1.04
N ALA A 154 4.41 5.86 0.98
CA ALA A 154 4.33 7.31 1.19
C ALA A 154 3.94 7.59 2.65
N LEU A 155 4.90 7.96 3.49
CA LEU A 155 4.72 8.19 4.93
C LEU A 155 4.70 9.70 5.26
N HIS A 156 3.73 10.15 6.03
CA HIS A 156 3.65 11.53 6.48
C HIS A 156 4.84 11.89 7.38
N SER A 157 5.51 13.01 7.07
CA SER A 157 6.75 13.46 7.74
C SER A 157 6.68 13.47 9.27
N ASN A 158 5.53 13.77 9.88
CA ASN A 158 5.34 13.70 11.34
C ASN A 158 5.60 12.32 11.97
N PHE A 159 5.52 11.22 11.21
CA PHE A 159 5.78 9.86 11.69
C PHE A 159 7.20 9.38 11.39
N MET A 160 8.00 10.20 10.71
CA MET A 160 9.40 9.89 10.45
C MET A 160 10.20 9.87 11.74
N ASN A 161 11.10 8.89 11.82
CA ASN A 161 12.09 8.75 12.88
C ASN A 161 13.35 8.10 12.29
N GLU A 162 14.40 7.99 13.11
CA GLU A 162 15.70 7.45 12.70
C GLU A 162 15.64 6.03 12.10
N LYS A 163 14.67 5.20 12.52
CA LYS A 163 14.51 3.84 12.01
C LYS A 163 14.04 3.80 10.56
N PHE A 164 13.43 4.88 10.05
CA PHE A 164 12.98 4.94 8.66
C PHE A 164 14.08 5.37 7.68
N GLN A 165 15.25 5.80 8.17
CA GLN A 165 16.31 6.35 7.33
C GLN A 165 16.84 5.32 6.32
N GLU A 166 16.95 4.04 6.71
CA GLU A 166 17.42 2.97 5.81
C GLU A 166 16.54 2.79 4.57
N TYR A 167 15.23 3.04 4.68
CA TYR A 167 14.28 2.94 3.57
C TYR A 167 14.27 4.19 2.68
N LEU A 168 14.73 5.34 3.19
CA LEU A 168 15.03 6.52 2.36
C LEU A 168 16.33 6.28 1.59
N ASP A 169 17.35 5.78 2.28
CA ASP A 169 18.68 5.55 1.70
C ASP A 169 18.66 4.45 0.64
N SER A 170 17.67 3.54 0.68
CA SER A 170 17.44 2.52 -0.35
C SER A 170 17.29 3.10 -1.76
N TRP A 171 16.79 4.34 -1.91
CA TRP A 171 16.77 5.02 -3.21
C TRP A 171 18.17 5.32 -3.74
N ASN A 172 19.07 5.79 -2.87
CA ASN A 172 20.45 6.06 -3.24
C ASN A 172 21.20 4.77 -3.63
N GLU A 173 20.89 3.65 -2.99
CA GLU A 173 21.46 2.35 -3.35
C GLU A 173 20.99 1.89 -4.74
N ILE A 174 19.70 2.06 -5.05
CA ILE A 174 19.17 1.75 -6.37
C ILE A 174 19.84 2.62 -7.44
N GLU A 175 19.91 3.93 -7.23
CA GLU A 175 20.53 4.85 -8.21
C GLU A 175 21.99 4.49 -8.50
N LYS A 176 22.76 4.05 -7.48
CA LYS A 176 24.18 3.65 -7.66
C LYS A 176 24.38 2.35 -8.41
N ASN A 177 23.38 1.46 -8.40
CA ASN A 177 23.50 0.10 -8.96
C ASN A 177 22.80 -0.05 -10.32
N LEU A 178 22.15 1.00 -10.81
CA LEU A 178 21.48 1.00 -12.10
C LEU A 178 22.31 1.74 -13.15
N ASP A 179 22.13 1.35 -14.41
CA ASP A 179 22.67 2.11 -15.53
C ASP A 179 21.94 3.45 -15.66
N GLU A 180 22.60 4.43 -16.28
CA GLU A 180 22.13 5.80 -16.41
C GLU A 180 20.74 5.91 -17.08
N ILE A 181 20.42 5.02 -18.03
CA ILE A 181 19.13 5.02 -18.73
C ILE A 181 18.02 4.56 -17.77
N THR A 182 18.28 3.51 -16.98
CA THR A 182 17.31 3.02 -15.99
C THR A 182 17.12 4.02 -14.84
N VAL A 183 18.18 4.71 -14.40
CA VAL A 183 18.09 5.80 -13.41
C VAL A 183 17.19 6.93 -13.91
N GLN A 184 17.34 7.36 -15.15
CA GLN A 184 16.48 8.41 -15.74
C GLN A 184 15.00 7.98 -15.79
N CYS A 185 14.73 6.71 -16.08
CA CYS A 185 13.37 6.17 -16.03
C CYS A 185 12.77 6.18 -14.60
N LEU A 186 13.57 5.85 -13.58
CA LEU A 186 13.13 5.80 -12.18
C LEU A 186 13.08 7.17 -11.48
N SER A 187 13.78 8.18 -12.00
CA SER A 187 13.74 9.55 -11.46
C SER A 187 12.31 10.10 -11.35
N HIS A 188 11.37 9.64 -12.20
CA HIS A 188 9.96 10.01 -12.15
C HIS A 188 9.20 9.39 -10.95
N ALA A 189 9.70 8.28 -10.40
CA ALA A 189 9.16 7.65 -9.19
C ALA A 189 9.81 8.23 -7.90
N HIS A 190 11.05 8.70 -8.00
CA HIS A 190 11.78 9.34 -6.90
C HIS A 190 11.46 10.84 -6.75
N SER A 191 11.05 11.53 -7.82
CA SER A 191 10.92 13.00 -7.83
C SER A 191 9.87 13.53 -6.86
N ILE A 192 10.38 13.95 -5.70
CA ILE A 192 9.79 14.92 -4.80
C ILE A 192 10.75 16.12 -4.82
N GLN A 193 10.44 17.12 -5.61
CA GLN A 193 10.88 18.49 -5.36
C GLN A 193 9.63 19.37 -5.26
#